data_AF-A0A4Y2B782-F1
#
_entry.id   AF-A0A4Y2B782-F1
#
_cell.length_a   1.000
_cell.length_b   1.000
_cell.length_c   1.000
_cell.angle_alpha   90.00
_cell.angle_beta   90.00
_cell.angle_gamma   90.00
#
_symmetry.space_group_name_H-M   'P 1'
#
loop_
_entity.id
_entity.type
_entity.pdbx_description
1 polymer ?
#
loop_
_entity_poly.entity_id
_entity_poly.type
_entity_poly.pdbx_seq_one_letter_code
_entity_poly.pdbx_strand_id
1 'polypeptide(L)' 'MLTSPVLVWQTALKMTDVKLDMFTDINMHLFIEKGIRGGVSMISHQHSEANYPQCPNYDASEANKYITYLDANNLYG' A
#
# COMPACT_ATOMS: atom_id res chain seq x y z
N MET A 1 25.34 -5.17 -13.85
CA MET A 1 24.80 -4.10 -12.98
C MET A 1 23.87 -4.77 -11.99
N LEU A 2 24.12 -4.64 -10.68
CA LEU A 2 23.28 -5.23 -9.62
C LEU A 2 22.38 -4.14 -9.04
N THR A 3 21.08 -4.39 -8.92
CA THR A 3 20.11 -3.47 -8.28
C THR A 3 19.45 -4.17 -7.09
N SER A 4 18.95 -3.38 -6.13
CA SER A 4 18.32 -3.92 -4.91
C SER A 4 17.20 -4.94 -5.18
N PRO A 5 16.29 -4.74 -6.16
CA PRO A 5 15.25 -5.73 -6.45
C PRO A 5 15.80 -7.08 -6.94
N VAL A 6 16.84 -7.06 -7.79
CA VAL A 6 17.47 -8.29 -8.29
C VAL A 6 18.15 -9.04 -7.15
N LEU A 7 18.82 -8.33 -6.24
CA LEU A 7 19.46 -8.93 -5.07
C LEU A 7 18.44 -9.57 -4.12
N VAL A 8 17.34 -8.87 -3.83
CA VAL A 8 16.26 -9.38 -2.95
C VAL A 8 15.61 -10.62 -3.57
N TRP A 9 15.29 -10.58 -4.86
CA TRP A 9 14.70 -11.71 -5.58
C TRP A 9 15.60 -12.95 -5.56
N GLN A 10 16.89 -12.78 -5.90
CA GLN A 10 17.85 -13.88 -5.87
C GLN A 10 18.03 -14.46 -4.47
N THR A 11 18.04 -13.61 -3.44
CA THR A 11 18.16 -14.05 -2.05
C THR A 11 16.92 -14.83 -1.62
N ALA A 12 15.72 -14.36 -1.95
CA ALA A 12 14.46 -15.06 -1.65
C ALA A 12 14.42 -16.46 -2.29
N LEU A 13 14.79 -16.59 -3.56
CA LEU A 13 14.89 -17.89 -4.23
C LEU A 13 15.92 -18.81 -3.56
N LYS A 14 17.10 -18.28 -3.21
CA LYS A 14 18.14 -19.05 -2.52
C LYS A 14 17.73 -19.51 -1.12
N MET A 15 17.02 -18.67 -0.37
CA MET A 15 16.58 -18.99 0.99
C MET A 15 15.44 -20.02 1.02
N THR A 16 14.61 -20.06 -0.02
CA THR A 16 13.44 -20.94 -0.08
C THR A 16 13.68 -22.23 -0.89
N ASP A 17 14.73 -22.28 -1.71
CA ASP A 17 15.03 -23.38 -2.65
C ASP A 17 13.85 -23.74 -3.59
N VAL A 18 12.95 -22.79 -3.81
CA VAL A 18 11.79 -22.98 -4.68
C VAL A 18 12.23 -23.04 -6.15
N LYS A 19 11.67 -23.99 -6.89
CA LYS A 19 11.83 -24.08 -8.35
C LYS A 19 10.58 -23.52 -9.01
N LEU A 20 10.75 -22.45 -9.79
CA LEU A 20 9.66 -21.82 -10.51
C LEU A 20 9.49 -22.49 -11.88
N ASP A 21 8.25 -22.81 -12.23
CA ASP A 21 7.90 -23.26 -13.57
C ASP A 21 7.76 -22.06 -14.51
N MET A 22 8.16 -22.27 -15.77
CA MET A 22 8.07 -21.25 -16.80
C MET A 22 6.67 -21.23 -17.43
N PHE A 23 6.11 -20.04 -17.63
CA PHE A 23 4.88 -19.90 -18.41
C PHE A 23 5.16 -20.21 -19.88
N THR A 24 4.44 -21.19 -20.42
CA THR A 24 4.53 -21.62 -21.82
C THR A 24 3.32 -21.18 -22.65
N ASP A 25 2.18 -20.89 -22.01
CA ASP A 25 0.96 -20.39 -22.64
C ASP A 25 0.79 -18.88 -22.40
N ILE A 26 0.55 -18.13 -23.47
CA ILE A 26 0.27 -16.70 -23.44
C ILE A 26 -0.97 -16.36 -22.61
N ASN A 27 -1.97 -17.25 -22.57
CA ASN A 27 -3.18 -17.03 -21.77
C ASN A 27 -2.88 -17.01 -20.27
N MET A 28 -1.92 -17.82 -19.80
CA MET A 28 -1.48 -17.80 -18.41
C MET A 28 -0.81 -16.47 -18.07
N HIS A 29 0.07 -15.99 -18.95
CA HIS A 29 0.72 -14.70 -18.77
C HIS A 29 -0.31 -13.56 -18.73
N LEU A 30 -1.23 -13.51 -19.72
CA LEU A 30 -2.28 -12.51 -19.79
C LEU A 30 -3.24 -12.56 -18.59
N PHE A 31 -3.48 -13.74 -18.03
CA PHE A 31 -4.31 -13.89 -16.83
C PHE A 31 -3.66 -13.20 -15.62
N ILE A 32 -2.35 -13.43 -15.41
CA ILE A 32 -1.60 -12.78 -14.32
C ILE A 32 -1.53 -11.27 -14.53
N GLU A 33 -1.13 -10.82 -15.72
CA GLU A 33 -1.03 -9.39 -16.06
C GLU A 33 -2.35 -8.64 -15.83
N LYS A 34 -3.47 -9.22 -16.25
CA LYS A 34 -4.81 -8.64 -16.02
C LYS A 34 -5.18 -8.53 -14.54
N GLY A 35 -4.58 -9.35 -13.68
CA GLY A 35 -4.79 -9.35 -12.23
C GLY A 35 -3.93 -8.35 -11.46
N ILE A 36 -2.82 -7.86 -12.02
CA ILE A 36 -1.90 -6.95 -11.33
C ILE A 36 -2.58 -5.61 -11.05
N ARG A 37 -2.53 -5.16 -9.79
CA ARG A 37 -2.99 -3.85 -9.33
C ARG A 37 -1.94 -3.22 -8.43
N GLY A 38 -1.88 -1.90 -8.41
CA GLY A 38 -1.00 -1.14 -7.51
C GLY A 38 -1.61 -0.94 -6.12
N GLY A 39 -1.04 0.00 -5.37
CA GLY A 39 -1.60 0.44 -4.09
C GLY A 39 -2.97 1.10 -4.26
N VAL A 40 -3.82 0.98 -3.23
CA VAL A 40 -5.13 1.64 -3.20
C VAL A 40 -4.94 3.08 -2.75
N SER A 41 -5.49 4.02 -3.52
CA SER A 41 -5.57 5.44 -3.15
C SER A 41 -7.02 5.91 -3.33
N MET A 42 -7.63 6.39 -2.24
CA MET A 42 -9.03 6.76 -2.19
C MET A 42 -9.24 8.00 -1.32
N ILE A 43 -10.11 8.90 -1.80
CA ILE A 43 -10.66 10.00 -1.01
C ILE A 43 -12.15 9.71 -0.79
N SER A 44 -12.54 9.38 0.45
CA SER A 44 -13.95 9.12 0.80
C SER A 44 -14.71 10.41 1.12
N HIS A 45 -14.01 11.47 1.55
CA HIS A 45 -14.56 12.77 1.86
C HIS A 45 -13.56 13.86 1.49
N GLN A 46 -14.00 14.88 0.74
CA GLN A 46 -13.09 15.85 0.12
C GLN A 46 -12.43 16.80 1.14
N HIS A 47 -13.12 17.14 2.23
CA HIS A 47 -12.60 18.09 3.21
C HIS A 47 -13.14 17.79 4.61
N SER A 48 -12.26 17.69 5.60
CA SER A 48 -12.64 17.54 7.01
C SER A 48 -11.76 18.42 7.87
N GLU A 49 -12.37 19.27 8.68
CA GLU A 49 -11.67 20.07 9.70
C GLU A 49 -11.85 19.45 11.09
N ALA A 50 -10.82 19.55 11.94
CA ALA A 50 -10.87 19.11 13.34
C ALA A 50 -11.44 20.22 14.22
N ASN A 51 -12.20 19.84 15.26
CA ASN A 51 -12.75 20.78 16.24
C ASN A 51 -12.40 20.27 17.65
N TYR A 52 -11.35 20.78 18.27
CA TYR A 52 -11.04 20.48 19.66
C TYR A 52 -10.35 21.70 20.32
N PRO A 53 -10.37 21.83 21.66
CA PRO A 53 -10.00 23.09 22.33
C PRO A 53 -8.60 23.65 22.05
N GLN A 54 -7.69 22.85 21.50
CA GLN A 54 -6.32 23.28 21.19
C GLN A 54 -6.18 23.70 19.70
N CYS A 55 -7.23 23.59 18.89
CA CYS A 55 -7.27 24.12 17.52
C CYS A 55 -7.38 25.65 17.51
N PRO A 56 -6.72 26.35 16.56
CA PRO A 56 -6.84 27.79 16.40
C PRO A 56 -8.27 28.29 16.14
N ASN A 57 -9.08 27.50 15.43
CA ASN A 57 -10.44 27.82 15.03
C ASN A 57 -11.50 27.05 15.84
N TYR A 58 -11.21 26.70 17.11
CA TYR A 58 -12.13 25.93 17.93
C TYR A 58 -13.47 26.66 18.12
N ASP A 59 -14.57 25.96 17.85
CA ASP A 59 -15.93 26.42 18.13
C ASP A 59 -16.55 25.56 19.23
N ALA A 60 -16.82 26.19 20.38
CA ALA A 60 -17.44 25.55 21.53
C ALA A 60 -18.94 25.24 21.34
N SER A 61 -19.58 25.81 20.32
CA SER A 61 -20.97 25.51 19.95
C SER A 61 -21.10 24.22 19.14
N GLU A 62 -20.00 23.77 18.53
CA GLU A 62 -19.93 22.56 17.72
C GLU A 62 -19.39 21.36 18.50
N ALA A 63 -19.71 20.15 18.06
CA ALA A 63 -19.19 18.93 18.68
C ALA A 63 -17.68 18.79 18.49
N ASN A 64 -17.00 18.20 19.48
CA ASN A 64 -15.58 17.88 19.35
C ASN A 64 -15.36 16.85 18.22
N LYS A 65 -14.39 17.12 17.36
CA LYS A 65 -14.05 16.31 16.18
C LYS A 65 -12.54 16.16 16.04
N TYR A 66 -12.10 14.92 15.84
CA TYR A 66 -10.69 14.55 15.66
C TYR A 66 -10.47 13.97 14.27
N ILE A 67 -9.28 14.18 13.71
CA ILE A 67 -8.85 13.58 12.46
C ILE A 67 -7.77 12.55 12.78
N THR A 68 -8.04 11.30 12.41
CA THR A 68 -7.11 10.19 12.62
C THR A 68 -6.22 10.00 11.41
N TYR A 69 -4.91 9.92 11.61
CA TYR A 69 -3.95 9.51 10.59
C TYR A 69 -3.29 8.20 11.02
N LEU A 70 -3.45 7.16 10.22
CA LEU A 70 -2.90 5.83 10.48
C LEU A 70 -1.99 5.44 9.32
N ASP A 71 -0.87 4.81 9.65
CA ASP A 71 0.04 4.22 8.68
C ASP A 71 0.39 2.78 9.08
N ALA A 72 0.48 1.91 8.09
CA ALA A 72 0.79 0.50 8.31
C ALA A 72 2.30 0.29 8.22
N ASN A 73 2.93 -0.02 9.35
CA ASN A 73 4.33 -0.40 9.39
C ASN A 73 4.54 -1.69 8.58
N ASN A 74 5.38 -1.63 7.56
CA ASN A 74 5.75 -2.78 6.72
C ASN A 74 4.55 -3.41 5.97
N LEU A 75 3.73 -2.60 5.29
CA LEU A 75 2.52 -3.08 4.58
C LEU A 75 2.78 -4.20 3.55
N TYR A 76 3.94 -4.18 2.87
CA TYR A 76 4.27 -5.13 1.79
C TYR A 76 5.50 -5.99 2.07
N GLY A 77 6.30 -5.63 3.06
CA GLY A 77 7.63 -6.23 3.28
C GLY A 77 7.61 -7.46 4.18
#